data_AF-A0A842QVL0-F1
#
_entry.id   AF-A0A842QVL0-F1
#
_cell.length_a   1.000
_cell.length_b   1.000
_cell.length_c   1.000
_cell.angle_alpha   90.00
_cell.angle_beta   90.00
_cell.angle_gamma   90.00
#
_symmetry.space_group_name_H-M   'P 1'
#
loop_
_entity.id
_entity.type
_entity.pdbx_description
1 polymer ?
#
loop_
_entity_poly.entity_id
_entity_poly.type
_entity_poly.pdbx_seq_one_letter_code
_entity_poly.pdbx_strand_id
1 'polypeptide(L)'
;EDALTYGGVTSYIIDESENELREIAKKAPSSNCKDYGKTSYEIYKAVNFDFTQIDPALFAPAEITITCVETGKTFVCGEVNNELIRNSALN
;
A
#
# COMPACT_ATOMS: atom_id res chain seq x y z
N GLU A 1 -11.17 1.24 -3.39
CA GLU A 1 -10.05 0.86 -2.49
C GLU A 1 -9.04 0.02 -3.25
N ASP A 2 -9.47 -1.02 -3.97
CA ASP A 2 -8.57 -1.85 -4.80
C ASP A 2 -7.68 -1.06 -5.78
N ALA A 3 -8.17 0.04 -6.37
CA ALA A 3 -7.36 0.90 -7.22
C ALA A 3 -6.15 1.54 -6.46
N LEU A 4 -6.32 1.87 -5.18
CA LEU A 4 -5.24 2.37 -4.32
C LEU A 4 -4.36 1.21 -3.84
N THR A 5 -4.98 0.19 -3.23
CA THR A 5 -4.32 -0.95 -2.60
C THR A 5 -3.47 -1.74 -3.60
N TYR A 6 -3.95 -1.93 -4.83
CA TYR A 6 -3.25 -2.73 -5.84
C TYR A 6 -2.66 -1.92 -6.98
N GLY A 7 -3.08 -0.67 -7.18
CA GLY A 7 -2.62 0.18 -8.28
C GLY A 7 -2.02 1.52 -7.89
N GLY A 8 -2.09 1.92 -6.62
CA GLY A 8 -1.61 3.20 -6.17
C GLY A 8 -0.08 3.25 -6.21
N VAL A 9 0.47 4.18 -7.00
CA VAL A 9 1.90 4.51 -7.02
C VAL A 9 2.06 5.91 -6.47
N THR A 10 2.89 6.05 -5.44
CA THR A 10 3.05 7.31 -4.72
C THR A 10 4.51 7.70 -4.59
N SER A 11 4.78 9.00 -4.53
CA SER A 11 6.13 9.53 -4.34
C SER A 11 6.12 10.68 -3.35
N TYR A 12 7.01 10.61 -2.37
CA TYR A 12 7.14 11.59 -1.30
C TYR A 12 8.58 12.06 -1.18
N ILE A 13 8.75 13.34 -0.87
CA ILE A 13 10.04 13.94 -0.55
C ILE A 13 9.95 14.34 0.93
N ILE A 14 10.80 13.77 1.77
CA ILE A 14 10.67 13.85 3.22
C ILE A 14 12.02 14.25 3.83
N ASP A 15 11.97 15.25 4.73
CA ASP A 15 13.11 15.68 5.54
C ASP A 15 13.17 14.85 6.82
N GLU A 16 13.85 13.71 6.73
CA GLU A 16 14.07 12.76 7.83
C GLU A 16 15.27 11.85 7.52
N SER A 17 15.80 11.16 8.52
CA SER A 17 16.95 10.28 8.38
C SER A 17 16.72 9.11 7.40
N GLU A 18 17.75 8.76 6.62
CA GLU A 18 17.68 7.64 5.66
C GLU A 18 17.24 6.30 6.28
N ASN A 19 17.59 6.06 7.55
CA ASN A 19 17.21 4.84 8.25
C ASN A 19 15.72 4.79 8.53
N GLU A 20 15.13 5.89 9.02
CA GLU A 20 13.69 5.97 9.26
C GLU A 20 12.91 5.92 7.94
N LEU A 21 13.36 6.65 6.92
CA LEU A 21 12.73 6.63 5.60
C LEU A 21 12.73 5.24 4.97
N ARG A 22 13.83 4.48 5.12
CA ARG A 22 13.90 3.09 4.65
C ARG A 22 12.91 2.19 5.38
N GLU A 23 12.76 2.35 6.70
CA GLU A 23 11.83 1.53 7.48
C GLU A 23 10.37 1.90 7.19
N ILE A 24 10.06 3.18 6.97
CA ILE A 24 8.74 3.63 6.50
C ILE A 24 8.45 3.04 5.12
N ALA A 25 9.38 3.16 4.17
CA ALA A 25 9.20 2.66 2.82
C ALA A 25 8.88 1.15 2.80
N LYS A 26 9.53 0.35 3.66
CA LYS A 26 9.26 -1.09 3.75
C LYS A 26 7.88 -1.43 4.32
N LYS A 27 7.40 -0.66 5.30
CA LYS A 27 6.16 -0.96 6.05
C LYS A 27 4.91 -0.35 5.42
N ALA A 28 5.06 0.73 4.65
CA ALA A 28 3.94 1.48 4.09
C ALA A 28 3.17 0.78 2.96
N PRO A 29 3.76 -0.05 2.08
CA PRO A 29 3.02 -0.68 1.00
C PRO A 29 1.89 -1.58 1.51
N SER A 30 0.79 -1.60 0.78
CA SER A 30 -0.39 -2.42 1.04
C SER A 30 -0.10 -3.92 1.07
N SER A 31 0.99 -4.37 0.44
CA SER A 31 1.46 -5.76 0.48
C SER A 31 1.78 -6.27 1.89
N ASN A 32 1.89 -5.37 2.87
CA ASN A 32 2.01 -5.71 4.28
C ASN A 32 0.66 -5.97 4.99
N CYS A 33 -0.49 -5.75 4.32
CA CYS A 33 -1.81 -6.06 4.86
C CYS A 33 -1.99 -7.58 5.02
N LYS A 34 -2.52 -8.02 6.17
CA LYS A 34 -2.74 -9.44 6.47
C LYS A 34 -3.68 -10.13 5.46
N ASP A 35 -4.58 -9.36 4.85
CA ASP A 35 -5.59 -9.83 3.90
C ASP A 35 -5.24 -9.51 2.44
N TYR A 36 -4.00 -9.06 2.17
CA TYR A 36 -3.53 -8.82 0.81
C TYR A 36 -3.73 -10.05 -0.08
N GLY A 37 -4.19 -9.85 -1.31
CA GLY A 37 -4.56 -10.93 -2.22
C GLY A 37 -6.07 -11.10 -2.44
N LYS A 38 -6.90 -10.40 -1.67
CA LYS A 38 -8.37 -10.41 -1.81
C LYS A 38 -8.87 -9.03 -2.20
N THR A 39 -9.91 -8.95 -3.02
CA THR A 39 -10.55 -7.67 -3.32
C THR A 39 -11.07 -7.01 -2.02
N SER A 40 -11.09 -5.68 -2.01
CA SER A 40 -11.63 -4.88 -0.91
C SER A 40 -13.05 -5.32 -0.55
N TYR A 41 -13.88 -5.65 -1.55
CA TYR A 41 -15.21 -6.19 -1.32
C TYR A 41 -15.22 -7.53 -0.59
N GLU A 42 -14.36 -8.49 -0.96
CA GLU A 42 -14.23 -9.78 -0.26
C GLU A 42 -13.81 -9.58 1.20
N ILE A 43 -12.86 -8.67 1.44
CA ILE A 43 -12.40 -8.33 2.79
C ILE A 43 -13.54 -7.72 3.62
N TYR A 44 -14.26 -6.74 3.06
CA TYR A 44 -15.35 -6.06 3.77
C TYR A 44 -16.49 -7.02 4.07
N LYS A 45 -16.86 -7.85 3.10
CA LYS A 45 -17.90 -8.85 3.25
C LYS A 45 -17.56 -9.88 4.34
N ALA A 46 -16.29 -10.30 4.44
CA ALA A 46 -15.85 -11.27 5.44
C ALA A 46 -16.03 -10.79 6.89
N VAL A 47 -15.99 -9.47 7.12
CA VAL A 47 -16.22 -8.84 8.43
C VAL A 47 -17.60 -8.21 8.56
N ASN A 48 -18.54 -8.56 7.67
CA ASN A 48 -19.89 -7.99 7.62
C ASN A 48 -19.88 -6.44 7.60
N PHE A 49 -18.93 -5.86 6.88
CA PHE A 49 -18.72 -4.42 6.73
C PHE A 49 -18.42 -3.68 8.05
N ASP A 50 -17.98 -4.38 9.09
CA ASP A 50 -17.44 -3.77 10.30
C ASP A 50 -15.98 -3.35 10.06
N PHE A 51 -15.80 -2.08 9.72
CA PHE A 51 -14.49 -1.51 9.42
C PHE A 51 -13.51 -1.54 10.60
N THR A 52 -13.99 -1.70 11.84
CA THR A 52 -13.10 -1.79 13.02
C THR A 52 -12.28 -3.09 13.04
N GLN A 53 -12.69 -4.10 12.26
CA GLN A 53 -12.01 -5.40 12.16
C GLN A 53 -11.04 -5.49 10.97
N ILE A 54 -11.03 -4.46 10.11
CA ILE A 54 -10.17 -4.40 8.92
C ILE A 54 -8.77 -4.00 9.34
N ASP A 55 -7.77 -4.67 8.77
CA ASP A 55 -6.38 -4.25 8.93
C ASP A 55 -6.16 -2.87 8.31
N PRO A 56 -5.72 -1.85 9.08
CA PRO A 56 -5.47 -0.51 8.56
C PRO A 56 -4.48 -0.49 7.39
N ALA A 57 -3.56 -1.46 7.31
CA ALA A 57 -2.61 -1.57 6.21
C ALA A 57 -3.27 -1.81 4.85
N LEU A 58 -4.57 -2.17 4.81
CA LEU A 58 -5.34 -2.24 3.58
C LEU A 58 -5.43 -0.89 2.86
N PHE A 59 -5.51 0.20 3.62
CA PHE A 59 -5.71 1.57 3.11
C PHE A 59 -4.38 2.25 2.73
N ALA A 60 -3.48 1.49 2.11
CA ALA A 60 -2.16 1.92 1.73
C ALA A 60 -1.94 1.75 0.21
N PRO A 61 -0.99 2.47 -0.40
CA PRO A 61 -0.70 2.33 -1.83
C PRO A 61 0.01 1.01 -2.14
N ALA A 62 -0.09 0.57 -3.39
CA ALA A 62 0.61 -0.61 -3.89
C ALA A 62 2.14 -0.42 -3.90
N GLU A 63 2.60 0.76 -4.32
CA GLU A 63 4.01 1.14 -4.38
C GLU A 63 4.23 2.52 -3.74
N ILE A 64 5.31 2.62 -2.96
CA ILE A 64 5.77 3.87 -2.37
C ILE A 64 7.21 4.16 -2.76
N THR A 65 7.44 5.41 -3.17
CA THR A 65 8.77 5.98 -3.38
C THR A 65 8.99 7.10 -2.36
N ILE A 66 10.08 7.05 -1.61
CA ILE A 66 10.45 8.06 -0.62
C ILE A 66 11.86 8.57 -0.91
N THR A 67 12.00 9.88 -1.11
CA THR A 67 13.28 10.56 -1.34
C THR A 67 13.64 11.40 -0.10
N CYS A 68 14.86 11.19 0.42
CA CYS A 68 15.42 12.00 1.50
C CYS A 68 15.80 13.39 0.98
N VAL A 69 15.34 14.45 1.66
CA VAL A 69 15.68 15.84 1.30
C VAL A 69 17.18 16.10 1.39
N GLU A 70 17.83 15.66 2.47
CA GLU A 70 19.22 15.98 2.75
C GLU A 70 20.19 15.32 1.74
N THR A 71 19.95 14.06 1.39
CA THR A 71 20.90 13.27 0.59
C THR A 71 20.45 13.01 -0.84
N GLY A 72 19.18 13.25 -1.15
CA GLY A 72 18.57 12.90 -2.44
C GLY A 72 18.39 11.39 -2.66
N LYS A 73 18.76 10.55 -1.70
CA LYS A 73 18.61 9.10 -1.81
C LYS A 73 17.14 8.70 -1.79
N THR A 74 16.80 7.74 -2.64
CA THR A 74 15.43 7.28 -2.84
C THR A 74 15.27 5.81 -2.47
N PHE A 75 14.17 5.49 -1.80
CA PHE A 75 13.76 4.14 -1.41
C PHE A 75 12.43 3.82 -2.09
N VAL A 76 12.38 2.70 -2.82
CA VAL A 76 11.17 2.23 -3.51
C VAL A 76 10.80 0.87 -2.95
N CYS A 77 9.54 0.67 -2.58
CA CYS A 77 9.03 -0.56 -1.97
C CYS A 77 7.56 -0.79 -2.37
N GLY A 78 7.17 -2.06 -2.40
CA GLY A 78 5.87 -2.48 -2.93
C GLY A 78 5.91 -2.64 -4.45
N GLU A 79 4.76 -2.96 -5.04
CA GLU A 79 4.59 -3.16 -6.47
C GLU A 79 3.10 -3.09 -6.85
N VAL A 80 2.81 -2.72 -8.10
CA VAL A 80 1.46 -2.75 -8.66
C VAL A 80 1.03 -4.20 -8.93
N ASN A 81 -0.16 -4.58 -8.46
CA ASN A 81 -0.77 -5.88 -8.74
C ASN A 81 -1.87 -5.77 -9.82
N ASN A 82 -1.45 -5.87 -11.07
CA ASN A 82 -2.34 -5.76 -12.23
C ASN A 82 -3.42 -6.86 -12.27
N GLU A 83 -3.12 -8.06 -11.78
CA GLU A 83 -4.08 -9.17 -11.76
C GLU A 83 -5.25 -8.89 -10.81
N LEU A 84 -4.97 -8.39 -9.60
CA LEU A 84 -6.02 -8.05 -8.64
C LEU A 84 -6.83 -6.83 -9.06
N ILE A 85 -6.21 -5.82 -9.66
CA ILE A 85 -6.95 -4.69 -10.25
C ILE A 85 -7.91 -5.22 -11.30
N ARG A 86 -7.44 -6.07 -12.21
CA ARG A 86 -8.27 -6.67 -13.26
C ARG A 86 -9.42 -7.48 -12.66
N ASN A 87 -9.13 -8.28 -11.64
CA ASN A 87 -10.14 -9.11 -10.98
C ASN A 87 -11.20 -8.27 -10.26
N SER A 88 -10.81 -7.18 -9.59
CA SER A 88 -11.72 -6.26 -8.89
C SER A 88 -12.56 -5.40 -9.85
N ALA A 89 -11.99 -4.96 -10.98
CA ALA A 89 -12.66 -4.05 -11.90
C ALA A 89 -13.60 -4.75 -12.89
N LEU A 90 -13.41 -6.05 -13.15
CA LEU A 90 -14.11 -6.77 -14.21
C LEU A 90 -15.03 -7.90 -13.73
N ASN A 91 -15.01 -8.25 -12.43
CA ASN A 91 -15.86 -9.28 -11.83
C ASN A 91 -16.66 -8.71 -10.66
#